data_AF-A0A953P8Q9-F1
#
_entry.id   AF-A0A953P8Q9-F1
#
_cell.length_a   1.000
_cell.length_b   1.000
_cell.length_c   1.000
_cell.angle_alpha   90.00
_cell.angle_beta   90.00
_cell.angle_gamma   90.00
#
_symmetry.space_group_name_H-M   'P 1'
#
loop_
_entity.id
_entity.type
_entity.pdbx_description
1 polymer ?
#
loop_
_entity_poly.entity_id
_entity_poly.type
_entity_poly.pdbx_seq_one_letter_code
_entity_poly.pdbx_strand_id
1 'polypeptide(L)'
;MPTLRITIEGNSDALLMRLEGRIAGPWVSEFDQTWHSLAPSLGNRRLSLDLCGVTYVNQDGIRLLRHIYGETNAEFRADTPLTRYFADEAAHDPEKTVQEGD
;
A
#
# COMPACT_ATOMS: atom_id res chain seq x y z
N MET A 1 -2.82 1.20 22.00
CA MET A 1 -3.15 1.76 20.66
C MET A 1 -3.19 0.62 19.66
N PRO A 2 -4.02 0.67 18.60
CA PRO A 2 -3.99 -0.38 17.58
C PRO A 2 -2.66 -0.29 16.84
N THR A 3 -1.99 -1.42 16.69
CA THR A 3 -0.68 -1.54 16.04
C THR A 3 -0.84 -1.90 14.56
N LEU A 4 0.16 -1.59 13.74
CA LEU A 4 0.25 -2.17 12.39
C LEU A 4 1.05 -3.47 12.47
N ARG A 5 0.51 -4.56 11.91
CA ARG A 5 1.26 -5.78 11.66
C ARG A 5 1.53 -5.90 10.16
N ILE A 6 2.79 -6.14 9.83
CA ILE A 6 3.26 -6.37 8.47
C ILE A 6 3.74 -7.82 8.39
N THR A 7 3.24 -8.55 7.40
CA THR A 7 3.69 -9.93 7.11
C THR A 7 4.14 -9.99 5.67
N ILE A 8 5.37 -10.48 5.46
CA ILE A 8 5.98 -10.57 4.14
C ILE A 8 6.18 -12.04 3.82
N GLU A 9 5.55 -12.49 2.76
CA GLU A 9 5.61 -13.86 2.27
C GLU A 9 5.96 -13.82 0.79
N GLY A 10 6.71 -14.78 0.27
CA GLY A 10 7.03 -14.77 -1.15
C GLY A 10 7.85 -15.95 -1.60
N ASN A 11 7.96 -16.08 -2.90
CA ASN A 11 8.79 -17.06 -3.58
C ASN A 11 9.67 -16.35 -4.62
N SER A 12 10.21 -17.12 -5.56
CA SER A 12 11.09 -16.63 -6.62
C SER A 12 10.42 -15.66 -7.60
N ASP A 13 9.08 -15.69 -7.71
CA ASP A 13 8.33 -14.98 -8.75
C ASP A 13 7.44 -13.86 -8.19
N ALA A 14 6.99 -13.99 -6.95
CA ALA A 14 6.05 -13.06 -6.32
C ALA A 14 6.32 -12.82 -4.84
N LEU A 15 5.97 -11.62 -4.39
CA LEU A 15 6.03 -11.17 -3.01
C LEU A 15 4.66 -10.64 -2.58
N LEU A 16 4.16 -11.13 -1.47
CA LEU A 16 2.95 -10.67 -0.80
C LEU A 16 3.34 -9.93 0.46
N MET A 17 2.90 -8.67 0.57
CA MET A 17 2.96 -7.92 1.81
C MET A 17 1.54 -7.73 2.34
N ARG A 18 1.24 -8.37 3.46
CA ARG A 18 -0.06 -8.28 4.14
C ARG A 18 0.00 -7.26 5.27
N LEU A 19 -0.96 -6.34 5.26
CA LEU A 19 -1.07 -5.23 6.20
C LEU A 19 -2.32 -5.38 7.05
N GLU A 20 -2.16 -5.40 8.36
CA GLU A 20 -3.25 -5.57 9.31
C GLU A 20 -3.21 -4.52 10.42
N GLY A 21 -4.33 -3.84 10.65
CA GLY A 21 -4.42 -2.77 11.64
C GLY A 21 -4.50 -1.39 11.00
N ARG A 22 -3.73 -0.41 11.51
CA ARG A 22 -3.86 1.00 11.12
C ARG A 22 -2.59 1.51 10.45
N ILE A 23 -2.73 2.10 9.26
CA ILE A 23 -1.65 2.78 8.55
C ILE A 23 -1.80 4.29 8.80
N ALA A 24 -1.43 4.72 10.00
CA ALA A 24 -1.56 6.11 10.41
C ALA A 24 -0.61 6.46 11.55
N GLY A 25 -0.21 7.74 11.62
CA GLY A 25 0.71 8.23 12.65
C GLY A 25 2.07 7.53 12.54
N PRO A 26 2.66 7.05 13.64
CA PRO A 26 4.00 6.45 13.62
C PRO A 26 4.10 5.29 12.65
N TRP A 27 3.03 4.49 12.54
CA TRP A 27 2.98 3.28 11.71
C TRP A 27 3.20 3.54 10.23
N VAL A 28 3.02 4.77 9.75
CA VAL A 28 3.40 5.14 8.39
C VAL A 28 4.92 5.12 8.25
N SER A 29 5.65 5.70 9.19
CA SER A 29 7.12 5.71 9.19
C SER A 29 7.71 4.31 9.39
N GLU A 30 7.09 3.46 10.23
CA GLU A 30 7.56 2.07 10.37
C GLU A 30 7.26 1.23 9.12
N PHE A 31 6.10 1.43 8.48
CA PHE A 31 5.79 0.80 7.21
C PHE A 31 6.77 1.25 6.11
N ASP A 32 7.04 2.55 6.01
CA ASP A 32 7.98 3.11 5.04
C ASP A 32 9.39 2.53 5.18
N GLN A 33 9.90 2.45 6.40
CA GLN A 33 11.20 1.81 6.69
C GLN A 33 11.22 0.33 6.31
N THR A 34 10.11 -0.39 6.57
CA THR A 34 9.97 -1.80 6.20
C THR A 34 9.97 -1.97 4.68
N TRP A 35 9.26 -1.10 3.96
CA TRP A 35 9.26 -1.07 2.50
C TRP A 35 10.66 -0.80 1.93
N HIS A 36 11.34 0.25 2.39
CA HIS A 36 12.69 0.60 1.93
C HIS A 36 13.72 -0.53 2.16
N SER A 37 13.56 -1.30 3.25
CA SER A 37 14.41 -2.47 3.51
C SER A 37 14.10 -3.65 2.58
N LEU A 38 12.84 -3.77 2.14
CA LEU A 38 12.37 -4.87 1.30
C LEU A 38 12.54 -4.60 -0.20
N ALA A 39 12.35 -3.35 -0.64
CA ALA A 39 12.31 -2.95 -2.04
C ALA A 39 13.54 -3.41 -2.86
N PRO A 40 14.79 -3.32 -2.34
CA PRO A 40 15.95 -3.82 -3.07
C PRO A 40 15.91 -5.34 -3.34
N SER A 41 15.23 -6.09 -2.48
CA SER A 41 15.07 -7.53 -2.65
C SER A 41 14.03 -7.88 -3.72
N LEU A 42 13.09 -6.98 -4.04
CA LEU A 42 11.97 -7.28 -4.92
C LEU A 42 12.45 -7.74 -6.30
N GLY A 43 13.46 -7.08 -6.86
CA GLY A 43 14.01 -7.41 -8.18
C GLY A 43 12.92 -7.39 -9.25
N ASN A 44 12.79 -8.49 -9.99
CA ASN A 44 11.75 -8.65 -11.03
C ASN A 44 10.46 -9.31 -10.53
N ARG A 45 10.34 -9.54 -9.21
CA ARG A 45 9.17 -10.23 -8.65
C ARG A 45 7.96 -9.31 -8.65
N ARG A 46 6.78 -9.90 -8.85
CA ARG A 46 5.52 -9.17 -8.74
C ARG A 46 5.22 -8.88 -7.27
N LEU A 47 4.78 -7.67 -6.95
CA LEU A 47 4.34 -7.30 -5.61
C LEU A 47 2.81 -7.34 -5.53
N SER A 48 2.28 -7.93 -4.46
CA SER A 48 0.89 -7.76 -4.04
C SER A 48 0.85 -7.12 -2.65
N LEU A 49 0.02 -6.10 -2.49
CA LEU A 49 -0.29 -5.47 -1.21
C LEU A 49 -1.67 -5.93 -0.75
N ASP A 50 -1.73 -6.71 0.33
CA ASP A 50 -2.99 -7.18 0.90
C ASP A 50 -3.48 -6.24 2.00
N LEU A 51 -4.56 -5.52 1.67
CA LEU A 51 -5.19 -4.53 2.52
C LEU A 51 -6.43 -5.07 3.24
N CYS A 52 -6.82 -6.34 3.07
CA CYS A 52 -8.05 -6.90 3.64
C CYS A 52 -8.13 -6.73 5.17
N GLY A 53 -6.97 -6.77 5.84
CA GLY A 53 -6.86 -6.57 7.28
C GLY A 53 -6.69 -5.12 7.75
N VAL A 54 -6.67 -4.16 6.83
CA VAL A 54 -6.49 -2.73 7.15
C VAL A 54 -7.81 -2.14 7.63
N THR A 55 -7.76 -1.50 8.80
CA THR A 55 -8.94 -0.95 9.48
C THR A 55 -9.03 0.57 9.37
N TYR A 56 -7.92 1.24 9.04
CA TYR A 56 -7.85 2.70 8.90
C TYR A 56 -6.55 3.12 8.20
N VAL A 57 -6.65 4.13 7.34
CA VAL A 57 -5.50 4.78 6.68
C VAL A 57 -5.68 6.30 6.76
N ASN A 58 -4.63 7.03 7.16
CA ASN A 58 -4.63 8.49 7.07
C ASN A 58 -4.04 8.96 5.72
N GLN A 59 -4.02 10.28 5.48
CA GLN A 59 -3.49 10.83 4.23
C GLN A 59 -2.02 10.45 3.98
N ASP A 60 -1.18 10.42 5.02
CA ASP A 60 0.22 9.98 4.89
C ASP A 60 0.31 8.50 4.47
N GLY A 61 -0.52 7.64 5.06
CA GLY A 61 -0.61 6.23 4.70
C GLY A 61 -1.03 6.02 3.26
N ILE A 62 -2.02 6.78 2.77
CA ILE A 62 -2.43 6.76 1.35
C ILE A 62 -1.28 7.22 0.45
N ARG A 63 -0.55 8.28 0.82
CA ARG A 63 0.63 8.75 0.06
C ARG A 63 1.71 7.66 -0.02
N LEU A 64 1.97 6.96 1.07
CA LEU A 64 2.93 5.86 1.09
C LEU A 64 2.48 4.69 0.19
N LEU A 65 1.21 4.27 0.29
CA LEU A 65 0.67 3.22 -0.59
C LEU A 65 0.76 3.61 -2.07
N ARG A 66 0.46 4.87 -2.40
CA ARG A 66 0.59 5.41 -3.76
C ARG A 66 2.04 5.43 -4.23
N HIS A 67 2.98 5.83 -3.37
CA HIS A 67 4.40 5.82 -3.69
C HIS A 67 4.87 4.40 -4.05
N ILE A 68 4.54 3.41 -3.20
CA ILE A 68 4.86 1.99 -3.46
C ILE A 68 4.21 1.52 -4.77
N TYR A 69 2.94 1.85 -4.99
CA TYR A 69 2.25 1.52 -6.24
C TYR A 69 2.95 2.10 -7.47
N GLY A 70 3.35 3.38 -7.43
CA GLY A 70 4.05 4.04 -8.53
C GLY A 70 5.42 3.42 -8.84
N GLU A 71 6.13 2.92 -7.83
CA GLU A 71 7.42 2.25 -8.01
C GLU A 71 7.29 0.83 -8.59
N THR A 72 6.16 0.15 -8.33
CA THR A 72 6.08 -1.32 -8.49
C THR A 72 4.95 -1.80 -9.39
N ASN A 73 3.95 -0.96 -9.64
CA ASN A 73 2.63 -1.35 -10.14
C ASN A 73 2.01 -2.52 -9.33
N ALA A 74 2.17 -2.50 -8.00
CA ALA A 74 1.69 -3.56 -7.13
C ALA A 74 0.19 -3.85 -7.32
N GLU A 75 -0.18 -5.12 -7.24
CA GLU A 75 -1.58 -5.51 -7.17
C GLU A 75 -2.12 -5.27 -5.76
N PHE A 76 -3.21 -4.51 -5.62
CA PHE A 76 -3.92 -4.40 -4.35
C PHE A 76 -4.92 -5.54 -4.16
N ARG A 77 -4.93 -6.16 -2.97
CA ARG A 77 -6.02 -7.06 -2.55
C ARG A 77 -6.88 -6.35 -1.51
N ALA A 78 -8.18 -6.34 -1.77
CA ALA A 78 -9.18 -5.74 -0.91
C ALA A 78 -10.53 -6.46 -1.05
N ASP A 79 -11.18 -6.75 0.07
CA ASP A 79 -12.39 -7.57 0.18
C ASP A 79 -13.62 -6.79 0.67
N THR A 80 -13.44 -5.61 1.27
CA THR A 80 -14.51 -4.74 1.76
C THR A 80 -14.58 -3.42 0.99
N PRO A 81 -15.72 -2.70 1.00
CA PRO A 81 -15.80 -1.36 0.40
C PRO A 81 -14.76 -0.38 0.96
N LEU A 82 -14.44 -0.47 2.25
CA LEU A 82 -13.45 0.39 2.90
C LEU A 82 -12.03 0.09 2.37
N THR A 83 -11.64 -1.18 2.33
CA THR A 83 -10.29 -1.58 1.88
C THR A 83 -10.12 -1.35 0.38
N ARG A 84 -11.20 -1.48 -0.41
CA ARG A 84 -11.22 -1.11 -1.83
C ARG A 84 -11.04 0.39 -2.01
N TYR A 85 -11.74 1.21 -1.22
CA TYR A 85 -11.54 2.66 -1.25
C TYR A 85 -10.07 3.04 -1.00
N PHE A 86 -9.38 2.39 -0.04
CA PHE A 86 -7.95 2.65 0.18
C PHE A 86 -7.08 2.26 -1.02
N ALA A 87 -7.35 1.11 -1.65
CA ALA A 87 -6.65 0.65 -2.83
C ALA A 87 -6.86 1.59 -4.02
N ASP A 88 -8.11 1.97 -4.29
CA ASP A 88 -8.49 2.86 -5.38
C ASP A 88 -7.86 4.24 -5.18
N GLU A 89 -7.95 4.78 -3.96
CA GLU A 89 -7.32 6.06 -3.63
C GLU A 89 -5.80 6.01 -3.81
N ALA A 90 -5.13 4.93 -3.39
CA ALA A 90 -3.70 4.77 -3.58
C ALA A 90 -3.29 4.61 -5.06
N ALA A 91 -4.10 3.93 -5.86
CA ALA A 91 -3.86 3.75 -7.30
C ALA A 91 -4.20 4.99 -8.13
N HIS A 92 -5.04 5.88 -7.61
CA HIS A 92 -5.44 7.11 -8.30
C HIS A 92 -4.31 8.15 -8.29
N ASP A 93 -4.03 8.71 -9.46
CA ASP A 93 -3.08 9.81 -9.63
C ASP A 93 -3.82 11.16 -9.50
N PRO A 94 -3.55 11.97 -8.44
CA PRO A 94 -4.24 13.23 -8.23
C PRO A 94 -3.99 14.27 -9.34
N GLU A 95 -2.91 14.17 -10.13
CA GLU A 95 -2.61 15.13 -11.21
C GLU A 95 -3.53 15.02 -12.44
N LYS A 96 -4.34 13.96 -12.56
CA LYS A 96 -5.26 13.79 -13.70
C LYS A 96 -6.66 14.38 -13.49
N THR A 97 -6.92 15.07 -12.38
CA THR A 97 -8.29 15.54 -12.04
C THR A 97 -8.53 17.04 -12.26
N VAL A 98 -7.61 17.75 -12.95
CA VAL A 98 -7.84 19.15 -13.35
C VAL A 98 -7.57 19.29 -14.85
N GLN A 99 -8.55 18.90 -15.69
CA GLN A 99 -8.79 19.42 -17.03
C GLN A 99 -10.04 18.75 -17.66
N GLU A 100 -11.23 19.17 -17.23
CA GLU A 100 -12.50 19.15 -17.98
C GLU A 100 -13.55 19.84 -17.10
N GLY A 101 -14.18 20.96 -17.45
CA GLY A 101 -14.19 21.73 -18.67
C GLY A 101 -14.74 23.14 -18.41
N ASP A 102 -14.55 23.95 -19.45
CA ASP A 102 -14.98 25.33 -19.72
C ASP A 102 -16.47 25.60 -19.48
#